data_AF-A0A8J3LLN7-F1
#
_entry.id   AF-A0A8J3LLN7-F1
#
_cell.length_a   1.000
_cell.length_b   1.000
_cell.length_c   1.000
_cell.angle_alpha   90.00
_cell.angle_beta   90.00
_cell.angle_gamma   90.00
#
_symmetry.space_group_name_H-M   'P 1'
#
loop_
_entity.id
_entity.type
_entity.pdbx_description
1 polymer ?
#
loop_
_entity_poly.entity_id
_entity_poly.type
_entity_poly.pdbx_seq_one_letter_code
_entity_poly.pdbx_strand_id
1 'polypeptide(L)'
;MADAGRFGKFAEEFQDRLRQAATAANEEIQQHRADMRSQVMAIVGARARRVLAVRTATDALSIPVAPRYEDQRIPLQPRRLTVAQLDAAVAAGATEWHLAQQIADDITTTIMSVTSALERLVRSANRLVGEDEETIRDFLLFILNANYQGAATGETFLGRGKTDILLRWRDRDAFIGECKFWQGPAKFAEAVAQLLGYTVWRDTRVALILFIRDRRDTTAVIDSAGAHLAGHPRLLQAITPDEPVRRRDYLLHATGDQKRVIRLSLLPVVLPRPD
;
A
#
# COMPACT_ATOMS: atom_id res chain seq x y z
N MET A 1 -14.36 -54.53 -27.10
CA MET A 1 -15.46 -53.79 -26.45
C MET A 1 -15.48 -53.91 -24.92
N ALA A 2 -15.01 -55.00 -24.30
CA ALA A 2 -15.04 -55.16 -22.83
C ALA A 2 -14.08 -54.24 -22.02
N ASP A 3 -13.02 -53.71 -22.66
CA ASP A 3 -11.95 -52.97 -21.98
C ASP A 3 -12.26 -51.48 -21.77
N ALA A 4 -13.02 -50.88 -22.70
CA ALA A 4 -13.43 -49.47 -22.62
C ALA A 4 -14.42 -49.19 -21.47
N GLY A 5 -15.31 -50.15 -21.15
CA GLY A 5 -16.25 -50.03 -20.04
C GLY A 5 -15.58 -50.13 -18.66
N ARG A 6 -14.46 -50.86 -18.57
CA ARG A 6 -13.68 -51.00 -17.34
C ARG A 6 -12.85 -49.76 -17.04
N PHE A 7 -12.29 -49.14 -18.09
CA PHE A 7 -11.61 -47.85 -17.99
C PHE A 7 -12.56 -46.70 -17.63
N GLY A 8 -13.79 -46.68 -18.18
CA GLY A 8 -14.80 -45.68 -17.85
C GLY A 8 -15.20 -45.71 -16.37
N LYS A 9 -15.50 -46.90 -15.83
CA LYS A 9 -15.78 -47.08 -14.40
C LYS A 9 -14.63 -46.65 -13.51
N PHE A 10 -13.39 -47.00 -13.87
CA PHE A 10 -12.22 -46.59 -13.10
C PHE A 10 -12.04 -45.07 -13.10
N ALA A 11 -12.28 -44.41 -14.23
CA ALA A 11 -12.20 -42.95 -14.33
C ALA A 11 -13.26 -42.24 -13.48
N GLU A 12 -14.50 -42.74 -13.46
CA GLU A 12 -15.57 -42.22 -12.59
C GLU A 12 -15.23 -42.42 -11.11
N GLU A 13 -14.81 -43.61 -10.70
CA GLU A 13 -14.39 -43.90 -9.32
C GLU A 13 -13.17 -43.09 -8.89
N PHE A 14 -12.29 -42.73 -9.82
CA PHE A 14 -11.13 -41.87 -9.55
C PHE A 14 -11.54 -40.40 -9.42
N GLN A 15 -12.43 -39.92 -10.28
CA GLN A 15 -12.97 -38.56 -10.19
C GLN A 15 -13.78 -38.34 -8.91
N ASP A 16 -14.57 -39.33 -8.50
CA ASP A 16 -15.34 -39.24 -7.25
C ASP A 16 -14.43 -39.24 -6.02
N ARG A 17 -13.35 -40.03 -6.02
CA ARG A 17 -12.32 -39.97 -4.97
C ARG A 17 -11.62 -38.61 -4.92
N LEU A 18 -11.29 -38.03 -6.07
CA LEU A 18 -10.69 -36.69 -6.13
C LEU A 18 -11.65 -35.61 -5.60
N ARG A 19 -12.94 -35.68 -5.96
CA ARG A 19 -13.96 -34.77 -5.43
C ARG A 19 -14.13 -34.91 -3.93
N GLN A 20 -14.21 -36.14 -3.42
CA GLN A 20 -14.30 -36.39 -1.98
C GLN A 20 -13.07 -35.86 -1.23
N ALA A 21 -11.86 -36.10 -1.75
CA ALA A 21 -10.64 -35.57 -1.17
C ALA A 21 -10.58 -34.03 -1.18
N ALA A 22 -11.02 -33.39 -2.28
CA ALA A 22 -11.08 -31.95 -2.37
C ALA A 22 -12.12 -31.34 -1.41
N THR A 23 -13.29 -31.98 -1.25
CA THR A 23 -14.31 -31.55 -0.29
C THR A 23 -13.79 -31.67 1.14
N ALA A 24 -13.19 -32.81 1.51
CA ALA A 24 -12.62 -33.02 2.84
C ALA A 24 -11.52 -31.99 3.16
N ALA A 25 -10.61 -31.73 2.21
CA ALA A 25 -9.57 -30.72 2.39
C ALA A 25 -10.14 -29.30 2.55
N ASN A 26 -11.19 -28.95 1.79
CA ASN A 26 -11.85 -27.66 1.91
C ASN A 26 -12.57 -27.51 3.27
N GLU A 27 -13.21 -28.57 3.77
CA GLU A 27 -13.84 -28.58 5.10
C GLU A 27 -12.81 -28.37 6.21
N GLU A 28 -11.66 -29.05 6.14
CA GLU A 28 -10.55 -28.89 7.08
C GLU A 28 -10.00 -27.45 7.07
N ILE A 29 -9.80 -26.87 5.88
CA ILE A 29 -9.35 -25.46 5.74
C ILE A 29 -10.37 -24.50 6.35
N GLN A 30 -11.67 -24.74 6.16
CA GLN A 30 -12.71 -23.86 6.72
C GLN A 30 -12.78 -23.96 8.24
N GLN A 31 -12.67 -25.15 8.80
CA GLN A 31 -12.59 -25.36 10.25
C GLN A 31 -11.37 -24.65 10.83
N HIS A 32 -10.19 -24.84 10.24
CA HIS A 32 -8.97 -24.20 10.72
C HIS A 32 -9.04 -22.65 10.64
N ARG A 33 -9.63 -22.10 9.58
CA ARG A 33 -9.86 -20.65 9.47
C ARG A 33 -10.81 -20.13 10.55
N ALA A 34 -11.89 -20.86 10.85
CA ALA A 34 -12.83 -20.50 11.90
C ALA A 34 -12.15 -20.50 13.28
N ASP A 35 -11.33 -21.52 13.56
CA ASP A 35 -10.58 -21.65 14.81
C ASP A 35 -9.56 -20.53 14.97
N MET A 36 -8.74 -20.26 13.94
CA MET A 36 -7.81 -19.14 13.97
C MET A 36 -8.52 -17.81 14.18
N ARG A 37 -9.65 -17.58 13.50
CA ARG A 37 -10.43 -16.35 13.67
C ARG A 37 -10.95 -16.22 15.09
N SER A 38 -11.43 -17.31 15.69
CA SER A 38 -11.86 -17.33 17.09
C SER A 38 -10.72 -16.97 18.04
N GLN A 39 -9.54 -17.58 17.87
CA GLN A 39 -8.36 -17.32 18.70
C GLN A 39 -7.88 -15.86 18.58
N VAL A 40 -7.78 -15.34 17.35
CA VAL A 40 -7.38 -13.95 17.10
C VAL A 40 -8.40 -12.98 17.71
N MET A 41 -9.70 -13.22 17.51
CA MET A 41 -10.75 -12.36 18.06
C MET A 41 -10.81 -12.41 19.59
N ALA A 42 -10.46 -13.53 20.21
CA ALA A 42 -10.34 -13.62 21.66
C ALA A 42 -9.22 -12.70 22.19
N ILE A 43 -8.05 -12.71 21.54
CA ILE A 43 -6.88 -11.89 21.93
C ILE A 43 -7.16 -10.40 21.67
N VAL A 44 -7.58 -10.06 20.45
CA VAL A 44 -7.85 -8.67 20.03
C VAL A 44 -9.05 -8.11 20.79
N GLY A 45 -10.11 -8.90 20.94
CA GLY A 45 -11.33 -8.51 21.66
C GLY A 45 -11.07 -8.23 23.14
N ALA A 46 -10.19 -9.00 23.80
CA ALA A 46 -9.81 -8.73 25.19
C ALA A 46 -9.09 -7.37 25.34
N ARG A 47 -8.19 -7.03 24.41
CA ARG A 47 -7.52 -5.72 24.39
C ARG A 47 -8.50 -4.59 24.05
N ALA A 48 -9.37 -4.79 23.06
CA ALA A 48 -10.37 -3.82 22.65
C ALA A 48 -11.34 -3.49 23.80
N ARG A 49 -11.84 -4.50 24.52
CA ARG A 49 -12.71 -4.32 25.69
C ARG A 49 -12.02 -3.52 26.81
N ARG A 50 -10.74 -3.78 27.10
CA ARG A 50 -9.98 -3.01 28.10
C ARG A 50 -9.81 -1.54 27.69
N VAL A 51 -9.41 -1.29 26.44
CA VAL A 51 -9.23 0.08 25.94
C VAL A 51 -10.55 0.83 25.92
N LEU A 52 -11.63 0.18 25.50
CA LEU A 52 -12.97 0.78 25.50
C LEU A 52 -13.42 1.08 26.93
N ALA A 53 -13.32 0.13 27.86
CA ALA A 53 -13.69 0.34 29.25
C ALA A 53 -12.94 1.50 29.91
N VAL A 54 -11.63 1.63 29.63
CA VAL A 54 -10.83 2.78 30.08
C VAL A 54 -11.36 4.07 29.45
N ARG A 55 -11.58 4.12 28.13
CA ARG A 55 -12.13 5.33 27.48
C ARG A 55 -13.50 5.71 28.02
N THR A 56 -14.45 4.77 28.13
CA THR A 56 -15.81 5.03 28.64
C THR A 56 -15.79 5.52 30.09
N ALA A 57 -14.96 4.92 30.95
CA ALA A 57 -14.80 5.37 32.33
C ALA A 57 -14.18 6.77 32.40
N THR A 58 -13.30 7.09 31.47
CA THR A 58 -12.63 8.39 31.44
C THR A 58 -13.56 9.50 30.92
N ASP A 59 -14.33 9.22 29.86
CA ASP A 59 -15.36 10.12 29.35
C ASP A 59 -16.42 10.42 30.41
N ALA A 60 -16.85 9.40 31.18
CA ALA A 60 -17.80 9.55 32.27
C ALA A 60 -17.27 10.43 33.43
N LEU A 61 -15.95 10.45 33.64
CA LEU A 61 -15.31 11.24 34.70
C LEU A 61 -14.81 12.61 34.21
N SER A 62 -15.00 12.94 32.92
CA SER A 62 -14.47 14.17 32.29
C SER A 62 -12.96 14.37 32.49
N ILE A 63 -12.22 13.29 32.74
CA ILE A 63 -10.77 13.33 32.85
C ILE A 63 -10.20 13.21 31.43
N PRO A 64 -9.32 14.10 30.97
CA PRO A 64 -8.66 13.88 29.69
C PRO A 64 -7.63 12.76 29.86
N VAL A 65 -7.89 11.54 29.39
CA VAL A 65 -6.82 10.56 29.09
C VAL A 65 -6.24 10.94 27.74
N ALA A 66 -5.65 12.13 27.69
CA ALA A 66 -4.50 12.34 26.85
C ALA A 66 -3.29 11.76 27.62
N PRO A 67 -2.31 11.16 26.95
CA PRO A 67 -1.03 10.90 27.61
C PRO A 67 -0.55 12.23 28.21
N ARG A 68 -0.37 12.27 29.54
CA ARG A 68 0.39 13.37 30.16
C ARG A 68 1.80 13.27 29.60
N TYR A 69 2.15 14.20 28.72
CA TYR A 69 3.53 14.43 28.33
C TYR A 69 4.25 14.98 29.57
N GLU A 70 4.86 14.10 30.36
CA GLU A 70 6.02 14.51 31.16
C GLU A 70 7.05 15.03 30.17
N ASP A 71 7.22 16.35 30.15
CA ASP A 71 8.27 17.14 29.51
C ASP A 71 9.12 16.36 28.48
N GLN A 72 8.45 15.80 27.46
CA GLN A 72 9.13 15.16 26.36
C GLN A 72 9.65 16.32 25.55
N ARG A 73 10.92 16.65 25.79
CA ARG A 73 11.76 17.16 24.72
C ARG A 73 11.60 16.14 23.61
N ILE A 74 10.70 16.38 22.66
CA ILE A 74 10.60 15.57 21.46
C ILE A 74 11.97 15.75 20.83
N PRO A 75 12.87 14.74 20.87
CA PRO A 75 14.02 14.84 20.04
C PRO A 75 13.44 14.83 18.64
N LEU A 76 13.49 15.97 17.95
CA LEU A 76 13.30 16.06 16.50
C LEU A 76 14.51 15.36 15.87
N GLN A 77 14.70 14.08 16.17
CA GLN A 77 15.54 13.22 15.39
C GLN A 77 14.62 12.69 14.30
N PRO A 78 14.84 13.12 13.05
CA PRO A 78 14.18 12.48 11.92
C PRO A 78 14.33 10.97 12.06
N ARG A 79 13.30 10.20 11.70
CA ARG A 79 13.42 8.75 11.58
C ARG A 79 14.42 8.47 10.44
N ARG A 80 15.71 8.43 10.78
CA ARG A 80 16.79 8.16 9.83
C ARG A 80 16.84 6.66 9.61
N LEU A 81 16.09 6.17 8.63
CA LEU A 81 16.43 4.90 7.99
C LEU A 81 17.62 5.16 7.09
N THR A 82 18.80 4.72 7.51
CA THR A 82 20.03 4.84 6.73
C THR A 82 20.33 3.51 6.04
N VAL A 83 20.99 3.52 4.88
CA VAL A 83 21.47 2.28 4.26
C VAL A 83 22.41 1.51 5.17
N ALA A 84 23.17 2.19 6.04
CA ALA A 84 23.97 1.52 7.05
C ALA A 84 23.14 0.65 8.02
N GLN A 85 21.94 1.10 8.42
CA GLN A 85 21.05 0.29 9.25
C GLN A 85 20.46 -0.89 8.47
N LEU A 86 20.12 -0.68 7.19
CA LEU A 86 19.61 -1.73 6.31
C LEU A 86 20.68 -2.79 6.00
N ASP A 87 21.90 -2.35 5.70
CA ASP A 87 23.06 -3.23 5.47
C ASP A 87 23.42 -4.00 6.73
N ALA A 88 23.38 -3.37 7.91
CA ALA A 88 23.57 -4.04 9.19
C ALA A 88 22.47 -5.09 9.45
N ALA A 89 21.21 -4.79 9.09
CA ALA A 89 20.12 -5.75 9.20
C ALA A 89 20.31 -6.95 8.26
N VAL A 90 20.75 -6.73 7.02
CA VAL A 90 21.10 -7.82 6.10
C VAL A 90 22.28 -8.64 6.62
N ALA A 91 23.33 -7.99 7.13
CA ALA A 91 24.46 -8.65 7.76
C ALA A 91 24.06 -9.47 8.99
N ALA A 92 23.02 -9.05 9.72
CA ALA A 92 22.41 -9.77 10.84
C ALA A 92 21.43 -10.88 10.40
N GLY A 93 21.29 -11.15 9.11
CA GLY A 93 20.47 -12.25 8.57
C GLY A 93 19.04 -11.86 8.17
N ALA A 94 18.68 -10.58 8.19
CA ALA A 94 17.39 -10.13 7.67
C ALA A 94 17.32 -10.36 6.16
N THR A 95 16.16 -10.81 5.67
CA THR A 95 16.00 -11.03 4.24
C THR A 95 15.78 -9.72 3.50
N GLU A 96 16.55 -9.49 2.43
CA GLU A 96 16.51 -8.25 1.65
C GLU A 96 15.10 -7.88 1.16
N TRP A 97 14.28 -8.86 0.73
CA TRP A 97 12.93 -8.57 0.26
C TRP A 97 11.99 -8.08 1.37
N HIS A 98 12.15 -8.56 2.61
CA HIS A 98 11.38 -8.05 3.76
C HIS A 98 11.75 -6.59 4.04
N LEU A 99 13.04 -6.26 3.99
CA LEU A 99 13.52 -4.89 4.21
C LEU A 99 13.02 -3.94 3.13
N ALA A 100 13.05 -4.36 1.86
CA ALA A 100 12.48 -3.57 0.76
C ALA A 100 10.98 -3.28 0.96
N GLN A 101 10.21 -4.24 1.46
CA GLN A 101 8.80 -4.02 1.80
C GLN A 101 8.62 -3.02 2.95
N GLN A 102 9.42 -3.14 4.01
CA GLN A 102 9.38 -2.21 5.14
C GLN A 102 9.73 -0.77 4.72
N ILE A 103 10.76 -0.60 3.89
CA ILE A 103 11.16 0.69 3.36
C ILE A 103 10.02 1.30 2.52
N ALA A 104 9.43 0.51 1.63
CA ALA A 104 8.32 0.97 0.80
C ALA A 104 7.06 1.34 1.61
N ASP A 105 6.77 0.62 2.70
CA ASP A 105 5.70 0.96 3.63
C ASP A 105 5.99 2.26 4.38
N ASP A 106 7.22 2.46 4.82
CA ASP A 106 7.66 3.68 5.48
C ASP A 106 7.60 4.89 4.53
N ILE A 107 7.99 4.72 3.26
CA ILE A 107 7.88 5.76 2.23
C ILE A 107 6.41 6.11 1.99
N THR A 108 5.56 5.10 1.81
CA THR A 108 4.11 5.31 1.64
C THR A 108 3.52 6.10 2.81
N THR A 109 3.91 5.75 4.03
CA THR A 109 3.48 6.43 5.26
C THR A 109 3.99 7.87 5.32
N THR A 110 5.23 8.11 4.89
CA THR A 110 5.81 9.45 4.79
C THR A 110 5.06 10.31 3.77
N ILE A 111 4.79 9.78 2.57
CA ILE A 111 4.00 10.47 1.54
C ILE A 111 2.61 10.81 2.06
N MET A 112 1.92 9.86 2.71
CA MET A 112 0.60 10.10 3.32
C MET A 112 0.64 11.19 4.40
N SER A 113 1.72 11.26 5.18
CA SER A 113 1.91 12.30 6.21
C SER A 113 2.12 13.69 5.60
N VAL A 114 2.96 13.77 4.56
CA VAL A 114 3.22 15.02 3.82
C VAL A 114 1.95 15.50 3.12
N THR A 115 1.26 14.62 2.41
CA THR A 115 0.04 14.94 1.67
C THR A 115 -1.09 15.35 2.63
N SER A 116 -1.27 14.66 3.76
CA SER A 116 -2.20 15.11 4.82
C SER A 116 -1.87 16.52 5.35
N ALA A 117 -0.59 16.89 5.41
CA ALA A 117 -0.19 18.25 5.77
C ALA A 117 -0.56 19.26 4.67
N LEU A 118 -0.41 18.91 3.39
CA LEU A 118 -0.84 19.74 2.26
C LEU A 118 -2.36 19.97 2.26
N GLU A 119 -3.16 18.95 2.58
CA GLU A 119 -4.62 19.08 2.68
C GLU A 119 -5.06 20.07 3.78
N ARG A 120 -4.30 20.11 4.90
CA ARG A 120 -4.58 20.98 6.05
C ARG A 120 -4.04 22.41 5.87
N LEU A 121 -2.85 22.55 5.29
CA LEU A 121 -2.14 23.83 5.18
C LEU A 121 -2.53 24.56 3.89
N VAL A 122 -3.82 24.82 3.72
CA VAL A 122 -4.43 25.28 2.46
C VAL A 122 -3.69 26.45 1.80
N ARG A 123 -3.37 27.49 2.58
CA ARG A 123 -2.65 28.67 2.07
C ARG A 123 -1.24 28.35 1.58
N SER A 124 -0.50 27.55 2.36
CA SER A 124 0.87 27.18 2.02
C SER A 124 0.88 26.20 0.85
N ALA A 125 -0.05 25.24 0.83
CA ALA A 125 -0.23 24.30 -0.26
C ALA A 125 -0.52 25.04 -1.57
N ASN A 126 -1.46 25.98 -1.60
CA ASN A 126 -1.75 26.76 -2.82
C ASN A 126 -0.53 27.54 -3.34
N ARG A 127 0.30 28.10 -2.46
CA ARG A 127 1.52 28.83 -2.85
C ARG A 127 2.65 27.91 -3.30
N LEU A 128 2.74 26.73 -2.67
CA LEU A 128 3.82 25.78 -2.88
C LEU A 128 3.57 24.89 -4.10
N VAL A 129 2.34 24.46 -4.31
CA VAL A 129 1.98 23.36 -5.21
C VAL A 129 1.61 23.86 -6.62
N GLY A 130 1.45 25.17 -6.84
CA GLY A 130 1.17 25.72 -8.18
C GLY A 130 0.00 25.01 -8.86
N GLU A 131 0.10 24.73 -10.16
CA GLU A 131 -0.83 23.86 -10.91
C GLU A 131 -0.18 22.61 -11.54
N ASP A 132 1.14 22.44 -11.44
CA ASP A 132 1.85 21.35 -12.12
C ASP A 132 2.19 20.17 -11.19
N GLU A 133 2.18 18.97 -11.77
CA GLU A 133 2.54 17.71 -11.09
C GLU A 133 4.02 17.75 -10.63
N GLU A 134 4.85 18.50 -11.35
CA GLU A 134 6.30 18.57 -11.19
C GLU A 134 6.71 19.21 -9.88
N THR A 135 6.06 20.32 -9.49
CA THR A 135 6.37 21.02 -8.25
C THR A 135 6.04 20.17 -7.03
N ILE A 136 4.92 19.43 -7.04
CA ILE A 136 4.57 18.53 -5.94
C ILE A 136 5.55 17.37 -5.87
N ARG A 137 5.89 16.79 -7.02
CA ARG A 137 6.91 15.74 -7.11
C ARG A 137 8.22 16.21 -6.51
N ASP A 138 8.74 17.37 -6.92
CA ASP A 138 10.02 17.89 -6.44
C ASP A 138 9.99 18.17 -4.93
N PHE A 139 8.86 18.65 -4.41
CA PHE A 139 8.66 18.82 -2.98
C PHE A 139 8.64 17.49 -2.21
N LEU A 140 7.95 16.47 -2.73
CA LEU A 140 7.96 15.12 -2.16
C LEU A 140 9.38 14.53 -2.19
N LEU A 141 10.09 14.66 -3.31
CA LEU A 141 11.47 14.21 -3.46
C LEU A 141 12.39 14.90 -2.44
N PHE A 142 12.25 16.20 -2.23
CA PHE A 142 13.02 16.93 -1.22
C PHE A 142 12.82 16.34 0.18
N ILE A 143 11.55 16.12 0.57
CA ILE A 143 11.22 15.56 1.90
C ILE A 143 11.72 14.12 2.04
N LEU A 144 11.53 13.30 1.01
CA LEU A 144 12.00 11.92 1.00
C LEU A 144 13.54 11.87 1.13
N ASN A 145 14.28 12.63 0.33
CA ASN A 145 15.73 12.69 0.44
C ASN A 145 16.20 13.23 1.81
N ALA A 146 15.46 14.15 2.43
CA ALA A 146 15.78 14.65 3.77
C ALA A 146 15.55 13.62 4.89
N ASN A 147 14.53 12.76 4.75
CA ASN A 147 14.21 11.73 5.75
C ASN A 147 15.08 10.47 5.61
N TYR A 148 15.50 10.14 4.39
CA TYR A 148 16.23 8.90 4.08
C TYR A 148 17.73 9.16 3.80
N GLN A 149 18.35 10.09 4.55
CA GLN A 149 19.77 10.46 4.41
C GLN A 149 20.70 9.25 4.49
N GLY A 150 21.63 9.14 3.53
CA GLY A 150 22.64 8.08 3.52
C GLY A 150 22.16 6.76 2.93
N ALA A 151 20.89 6.65 2.51
CA ALA A 151 20.46 5.68 1.50
C ALA A 151 20.76 6.18 0.08
N ALA A 152 21.81 6.98 -0.09
CA ALA A 152 22.04 7.80 -1.29
C ALA A 152 23.55 7.92 -1.56
N THR A 153 24.25 6.80 -1.62
CA THR A 153 25.58 6.68 -2.24
C THR A 153 25.49 6.26 -3.72
N GLY A 154 24.29 6.36 -4.31
CA GLY A 154 23.93 5.91 -5.66
C GLY A 154 22.41 5.69 -5.83
N GLU A 155 21.67 5.78 -4.73
CA GLU A 155 20.27 5.41 -4.52
C GLU A 155 19.36 6.64 -4.24
N THR A 156 19.62 7.74 -4.95
CA THR A 156 18.80 8.96 -4.86
C THR A 156 17.38 8.70 -5.36
N PHE A 157 16.36 9.31 -4.74
CA PHE A 157 15.06 9.42 -5.38
C PHE A 157 15.21 10.26 -6.65
N LEU A 158 15.24 9.60 -7.80
CA LEU A 158 15.44 10.26 -9.09
C LEU A 158 14.10 10.47 -9.77
N GLY A 159 13.80 11.71 -10.16
CA GLY A 159 12.87 11.99 -11.25
C GLY A 159 13.58 11.64 -12.56
N ARG A 160 13.43 10.41 -13.07
CA ARG A 160 14.01 10.01 -14.36
C ARG A 160 12.89 9.97 -15.40
N GLY A 161 12.73 11.06 -16.16
CA GLY A 161 12.07 11.24 -17.48
C GLY A 161 10.78 10.47 -17.84
N LYS A 162 10.26 9.65 -16.95
CA LYS A 162 9.35 8.52 -17.17
C LYS A 162 8.64 8.09 -15.88
N THR A 163 9.29 8.20 -14.70
CA THR A 163 8.63 7.95 -13.40
C THR A 163 8.96 9.05 -12.41
N ASP A 164 8.00 9.41 -11.57
CA ASP A 164 8.11 10.59 -10.70
C ASP A 164 8.95 10.36 -9.44
N ILE A 165 8.84 9.18 -8.81
CA ILE A 165 9.55 8.83 -7.58
C ILE A 165 10.09 7.41 -7.75
N LEU A 166 11.41 7.22 -7.73
CA LEU A 166 12.04 5.90 -7.79
C LEU A 166 13.04 5.73 -6.65
N LEU A 167 12.86 4.72 -5.81
CA LEU A 167 13.89 4.27 -4.88
C LEU A 167 14.51 2.97 -5.37
N ARG A 168 15.83 2.97 -5.51
CA ARG A 168 16.63 1.78 -5.72
C ARG A 168 17.35 1.39 -4.44
N TRP A 169 17.38 0.09 -4.14
CA TRP A 169 18.16 -0.46 -3.04
C TRP A 169 18.84 -1.76 -3.47
N ARG A 170 20.18 -1.84 -3.41
CA ARG A 170 20.99 -3.02 -3.78
C ARG A 170 20.55 -3.65 -5.12
N ASP A 171 20.51 -2.83 -6.17
CA ASP A 171 20.10 -3.20 -7.54
C ASP A 171 18.62 -3.63 -7.71
N ARG A 172 17.77 -3.32 -6.73
CA ARG A 172 16.32 -3.57 -6.79
C ARG A 172 15.55 -2.26 -6.81
N ASP A 173 14.50 -2.19 -7.61
CA ASP A 173 13.52 -1.09 -7.54
C ASP A 173 12.60 -1.37 -6.34
N ALA A 174 12.96 -0.80 -5.19
CA ALA A 174 12.29 -1.02 -3.91
C ALA A 174 10.93 -0.28 -3.85
N PHE A 175 10.85 0.89 -4.48
CA PHE A 175 9.64 1.69 -4.54
C PHE A 175 9.55 2.48 -5.85
N ILE A 176 8.37 2.48 -6.47
CA ILE A 176 8.05 3.33 -7.63
C ILE A 176 6.78 4.12 -7.33
N GLY A 177 6.84 5.44 -7.40
CA GLY A 177 5.72 6.34 -7.26
C GLY A 177 5.48 7.13 -8.55
N GLU A 178 4.21 7.27 -8.92
CA GLU A 178 3.75 8.15 -9.99
C GLU A 178 2.78 9.18 -9.42
N CYS A 179 3.02 10.45 -9.76
CA CYS A 179 2.24 11.61 -9.35
C CYS A 179 1.29 11.99 -10.50
N LYS A 180 -0.01 12.13 -10.21
CA LYS A 180 -0.98 12.48 -11.25
C LYS A 180 -2.08 13.38 -10.75
N PHE A 181 -2.38 14.47 -11.47
CA PHE A 181 -3.63 15.20 -11.31
C PHE A 181 -4.77 14.44 -11.98
N TRP A 182 -5.91 14.37 -11.29
CA TRP A 182 -7.11 13.83 -11.90
C TRP A 182 -7.59 14.74 -13.04
N GLN A 183 -7.55 14.21 -14.26
CA GLN A 183 -8.06 14.86 -15.48
C GLN A 183 -9.11 13.97 -16.19
N GLY A 184 -9.69 13.03 -15.44
CA GLY A 184 -10.67 12.06 -15.92
C GLY A 184 -10.10 10.65 -16.15
N PRO A 185 -10.98 9.67 -16.42
CA PRO A 185 -10.62 8.25 -16.45
C PRO A 185 -9.59 7.87 -17.52
N ALA A 186 -9.62 8.53 -18.69
CA ALA A 186 -8.68 8.24 -19.77
C ALA A 186 -7.23 8.59 -19.39
N LYS A 187 -7.01 9.77 -18.82
CA LYS A 187 -5.69 10.20 -18.34
C LYS A 187 -5.21 9.39 -17.14
N PHE A 188 -6.14 8.97 -16.28
CA PHE A 188 -5.83 8.04 -15.20
C PHE A 188 -5.36 6.66 -15.75
N ALA A 189 -6.04 6.13 -16.76
CA ALA A 189 -5.66 4.87 -17.40
C ALA A 189 -4.26 4.92 -18.04
N GLU A 190 -3.93 6.03 -18.71
CA GLU A 190 -2.57 6.29 -19.23
C GLU A 190 -1.52 6.23 -18.11
N ALA A 191 -1.79 6.87 -16.97
CA ALA A 191 -0.89 6.87 -15.81
C ALA A 191 -0.72 5.48 -15.20
N VAL A 192 -1.80 4.70 -15.09
CA VAL A 192 -1.74 3.30 -14.61
C VAL A 192 -0.91 2.44 -15.57
N ALA A 193 -1.12 2.59 -16.89
CA ALA A 193 -0.35 1.86 -17.89
C ALA A 193 1.14 2.22 -17.84
N GLN A 194 1.45 3.51 -17.67
CA GLN A 194 2.80 4.03 -17.48
C GLN A 194 3.45 3.42 -16.23
N LEU A 195 2.82 3.54 -15.06
CA LEU A 195 3.33 3.00 -13.79
C LEU A 195 3.62 1.49 -13.88
N LEU A 196 2.67 0.71 -14.43
CA LEU A 196 2.81 -0.74 -14.56
C LEU A 196 3.69 -1.18 -15.75
N GLY A 197 4.08 -0.23 -16.61
CA GLY A 197 5.09 -0.45 -17.66
C GLY A 197 6.51 -0.50 -17.08
N TYR A 198 6.75 0.20 -15.97
CA TYR A 198 8.05 0.24 -15.29
C TYR A 198 8.30 -0.95 -14.37
N THR A 199 7.24 -1.60 -13.91
CA THR A 199 7.37 -2.76 -13.04
C THR A 199 7.94 -3.94 -13.83
N VAL A 200 9.23 -4.20 -13.63
CA VAL A 200 9.92 -5.42 -14.07
C VAL A 200 9.47 -6.63 -13.24
N TRP A 201 9.81 -7.83 -13.69
CA TRP A 201 9.49 -9.15 -13.12
C TRP A 201 9.71 -9.36 -11.59
N ARG A 202 10.26 -8.39 -10.86
CA ARG A 202 10.53 -8.47 -9.41
C ARG A 202 9.37 -7.89 -8.60
N ASP A 203 9.22 -8.36 -7.36
CA ASP A 203 8.20 -7.87 -6.43
C ASP A 203 8.51 -6.42 -6.03
N THR A 204 7.89 -5.47 -6.73
CA THR A 204 8.05 -4.03 -6.50
C THR A 204 6.77 -3.44 -5.90
N ARG A 205 6.96 -2.56 -4.91
CA ARG A 205 5.88 -1.78 -4.33
C ARG A 205 5.69 -0.53 -5.16
N VAL A 206 4.47 -0.32 -5.65
CA VAL A 206 4.15 0.84 -6.48
C VAL A 206 3.09 1.71 -5.83
N ALA A 207 3.17 3.01 -6.05
CA ALA A 207 2.20 3.98 -5.57
C ALA A 207 1.74 4.91 -6.69
N LEU A 208 0.44 5.16 -6.75
CA LEU A 208 -0.15 6.19 -7.60
C LEU A 208 -0.70 7.28 -6.70
N ILE A 209 -0.05 8.44 -6.71
CA ILE A 209 -0.39 9.61 -5.89
C ILE A 209 -1.32 10.48 -6.74
N LEU A 210 -2.63 10.41 -6.44
CA LEU A 210 -3.66 11.04 -7.25
C LEU A 210 -4.11 12.37 -6.61
N PHE A 211 -3.73 13.47 -7.22
CA PHE A 211 -4.11 14.82 -6.80
C PHE A 211 -5.49 15.20 -7.33
N ILE A 212 -6.36 15.67 -6.44
CA ILE A 212 -7.77 16.02 -6.72
C ILE A 212 -7.99 17.48 -6.30
N ARG A 213 -8.36 18.35 -7.24
CA ARG A 213 -8.69 19.78 -6.99
C ARG A 213 -10.18 20.05 -6.86
N ASP A 214 -11.03 19.15 -7.35
CA ASP A 214 -12.47 19.32 -7.22
C ASP A 214 -12.98 18.70 -5.92
N ARG A 215 -13.29 19.57 -4.94
CA ARG A 215 -13.83 19.16 -3.64
C ARG A 215 -15.28 18.68 -3.70
N ARG A 216 -16.03 19.01 -4.75
CA ARG A 216 -17.45 18.61 -4.88
C ARG A 216 -17.57 17.15 -5.31
N ASP A 217 -16.63 16.71 -6.14
CA ASP A 217 -16.66 15.38 -6.76
C ASP A 217 -15.56 14.43 -6.26
N THR A 218 -14.87 14.76 -5.16
CA THR A 218 -13.77 13.95 -4.61
C THR A 218 -14.12 12.46 -4.50
N THR A 219 -15.27 12.13 -3.91
CA THR A 219 -15.69 10.73 -3.75
C THR A 219 -15.89 10.05 -5.10
N ALA A 220 -16.54 10.74 -6.06
CA ALA A 220 -16.76 10.22 -7.40
C ALA A 220 -15.44 9.99 -8.15
N VAL A 221 -14.45 10.87 -7.96
CA VAL A 221 -13.09 10.71 -8.50
C VAL A 221 -12.41 9.48 -7.92
N ILE A 222 -12.41 9.34 -6.59
CA ILE A 222 -11.78 8.20 -5.89
C ILE A 222 -12.45 6.90 -6.31
N ASP A 223 -13.77 6.87 -6.43
CA ASP A 223 -14.53 5.70 -6.85
C ASP A 223 -14.29 5.35 -8.31
N SER A 224 -14.22 6.35 -9.20
CA SER A 224 -13.88 6.13 -10.60
C SER A 224 -12.46 5.58 -10.78
N ALA A 225 -11.48 6.16 -10.09
CA ALA A 225 -10.10 5.67 -10.06
C ALA A 225 -10.02 4.24 -9.49
N GLY A 226 -10.75 3.98 -8.40
CA GLY A 226 -10.81 2.67 -7.78
C GLY A 226 -11.47 1.61 -8.67
N ALA A 227 -12.58 1.96 -9.34
CA ALA A 227 -13.25 1.08 -10.30
C ALA A 227 -12.35 0.74 -11.48
N HIS A 228 -11.56 1.71 -11.98
CA HIS A 228 -10.60 1.46 -13.05
C HIS A 228 -9.52 0.44 -12.64
N LEU A 229 -8.95 0.57 -11.44
CA LEU A 229 -7.96 -0.39 -10.92
C LEU A 229 -8.60 -1.76 -10.60
N ALA A 230 -9.83 -1.76 -10.06
CA ALA A 230 -10.59 -2.98 -9.78
C ALA A 230 -11.00 -3.75 -11.06
N GLY A 231 -11.15 -3.04 -12.18
CA GLY A 231 -11.43 -3.64 -13.49
C GLY A 231 -10.17 -3.98 -14.29
N HIS A 232 -8.97 -3.77 -13.76
CA HIS A 232 -7.73 -3.95 -14.52
C HIS A 232 -7.49 -5.44 -14.83
N PRO A 233 -7.14 -5.84 -16.08
CA PRO A 233 -7.01 -7.26 -16.48
C PRO A 233 -6.01 -8.09 -15.68
N ARG A 234 -5.05 -7.42 -15.03
CA ARG A 234 -4.01 -8.03 -14.18
C ARG A 234 -4.39 -8.10 -12.70
N LEU A 235 -5.56 -7.65 -12.28
CA LEU A 235 -5.94 -7.63 -10.88
C LEU A 235 -6.07 -9.05 -10.33
N LEU A 236 -5.37 -9.31 -9.22
CA LEU A 236 -5.52 -10.49 -8.40
C LEU A 236 -6.52 -10.25 -7.26
N GLN A 237 -6.36 -9.12 -6.57
CA GLN A 237 -7.15 -8.80 -5.38
C GLN A 237 -7.15 -7.29 -5.12
N ALA A 238 -8.31 -6.72 -4.83
CA ALA A 238 -8.41 -5.42 -4.18
C ALA A 238 -8.29 -5.60 -2.66
N ILE A 239 -7.31 -4.95 -2.04
CA ILE A 239 -7.12 -4.91 -0.59
C ILE A 239 -7.76 -3.61 -0.11
N THR A 240 -8.92 -3.73 0.52
CA THR A 240 -9.61 -2.58 1.09
C THR A 240 -9.13 -2.37 2.53
N PRO A 241 -8.45 -1.26 2.88
CA PRO A 241 -8.06 -0.95 4.26
C PRO A 241 -9.25 -0.43 5.08
N ASP A 242 -9.07 -0.26 6.39
CA ASP A 242 -10.08 0.30 7.32
C ASP A 242 -10.54 1.72 6.94
N GLU A 243 -9.68 2.52 6.27
CA GLU A 243 -10.00 3.85 5.75
C GLU A 243 -9.78 3.94 4.22
N PRO A 244 -10.74 3.46 3.40
CA PRO A 244 -10.58 3.34 1.93
C PRO A 244 -10.55 4.68 1.17
N VAL A 245 -10.79 5.80 1.86
CA VAL A 245 -10.74 7.15 1.31
C VAL A 245 -9.30 7.68 1.26
N ARG A 246 -8.45 7.29 2.23
CA ARG A 246 -7.05 7.75 2.29
C ARG A 246 -6.09 6.91 1.44
N ARG A 247 -6.43 5.64 1.25
CA ARG A 247 -5.58 4.67 0.58
C ARG A 247 -6.42 3.51 0.07
N ARG A 248 -6.14 3.03 -1.14
CA ARG A 248 -6.66 1.76 -1.65
C ARG A 248 -5.51 0.92 -2.17
N ASP A 249 -5.41 -0.33 -1.72
CA ASP A 249 -4.33 -1.22 -2.14
C ASP A 249 -4.86 -2.26 -3.13
N TYR A 250 -4.02 -2.65 -4.09
CA TYR A 250 -4.35 -3.63 -5.12
C TYR A 250 -3.15 -4.57 -5.33
N LEU A 251 -3.43 -5.85 -5.49
CA LEU A 251 -2.48 -6.85 -5.96
C LEU A 251 -2.72 -7.10 -7.44
N LEU A 252 -1.69 -6.96 -8.24
CA LEU A 252 -1.72 -7.20 -9.68
C LEU A 252 -0.64 -8.21 -10.08
N HIS A 253 -0.86 -8.98 -11.14
CA HIS A 253 0.19 -9.77 -11.76
C HIS A 253 1.30 -8.88 -12.36
N ALA A 254 2.55 -9.32 -12.23
CA ALA A 254 3.67 -8.69 -12.93
C ALA A 254 3.60 -8.92 -14.45
N THR A 255 4.20 -8.00 -15.21
CA THR A 255 4.30 -8.15 -16.67
C THR A 255 5.16 -9.35 -17.03
N GLY A 256 4.60 -10.34 -17.73
CA GLY A 256 5.34 -11.50 -18.26
C GLY A 256 5.56 -12.67 -17.29
N ASP A 257 5.15 -12.57 -16.02
CA ASP A 257 5.22 -13.68 -15.06
C ASP A 257 3.98 -13.71 -14.13
N GLN A 258 3.12 -14.71 -14.30
CA GLN A 258 1.90 -14.89 -13.51
C GLN A 258 2.17 -15.31 -12.06
N LYS A 259 3.38 -15.76 -11.72
CA LYS A 259 3.75 -16.15 -10.34
C LYS A 259 4.23 -14.98 -9.48
N ARG A 260 4.38 -13.78 -10.07
CA ARG A 260 4.88 -12.58 -9.40
C ARG A 260 3.78 -11.54 -9.26
N VAL A 261 3.85 -10.78 -8.17
CA VAL A 261 2.79 -9.86 -7.76
C VAL A 261 3.36 -8.46 -7.53
N ILE A 262 2.69 -7.48 -8.10
CA ILE A 262 2.90 -6.05 -7.87
C ILE A 262 1.86 -5.61 -6.84
N ARG A 263 2.31 -4.90 -5.80
CA ARG A 263 1.40 -4.28 -4.84
C ARG A 263 1.31 -2.79 -5.09
N LEU A 264 0.18 -2.37 -5.65
CA LEU A 264 -0.14 -0.98 -6.00
C LEU A 264 -0.92 -0.32 -4.87
N SER A 265 -0.51 0.88 -4.46
CA SER A 265 -1.23 1.72 -3.50
C SER A 265 -1.74 2.97 -4.21
N LEU A 266 -3.04 3.15 -4.32
CA LEU A 266 -3.67 4.40 -4.74
C LEU A 266 -3.77 5.32 -3.53
N LEU A 267 -3.17 6.51 -3.62
CA LEU A 267 -3.16 7.53 -2.58
C LEU A 267 -3.89 8.79 -3.09
N PRO A 268 -5.19 8.94 -2.81
CA PRO A 268 -5.91 10.17 -3.13
C PRO A 268 -5.43 11.33 -2.25
N VAL A 269 -5.21 12.50 -2.85
CA VAL A 269 -4.76 13.72 -2.17
C VAL A 269 -5.65 14.88 -2.59
N VAL A 270 -6.40 15.44 -1.65
CA VAL A 270 -7.37 16.52 -1.92
C VAL A 270 -6.71 17.87 -1.74
N LEU A 271 -6.29 18.47 -2.86
CA LEU A 271 -5.66 19.78 -2.82
C LEU A 271 -6.71 20.90 -2.77
N PRO A 272 -6.45 21.98 -2.01
CA PRO A 272 -7.26 23.19 -2.09
C PRO A 272 -7.24 23.79 -3.50
N ARG A 273 -8.25 24.58 -3.88
CA ARG A 273 -8.17 25.40 -5.10
C ARG A 273 -7.41 26.71 -4.79
N PRO A 274 -6.60 27.23 -5.73
CA PRO A 274 -6.19 28.62 -5.67
C PRO A 274 -7.47 29.47 -5.78
N ASP A 275 -7.63 30.44 -4.88
CA ASP A 275 -8.67 31.46 -5.00
C ASP A 275 -8.32 32.44 -6.13
#